data_AF-A0A8B3M8S4-F1
#
_entry.id   AF-A0A8B3M8S4-F1
#
_cell.length_a   1.000
_cell.length_b   1.000
_cell.length_c   1.000
_cell.angle_alpha   90.00
_cell.angle_beta   90.00
_cell.angle_gamma   90.00
#
_symmetry.space_group_name_H-M   'P 1'
#
loop_
_entity.id
_entity.type
_entity.pdbx_description
1 polymer ?
#
loop_
_entity_poly.entity_id
_entity_poly.type
_entity_poly.pdbx_seq_one_letter_code
_entity_poly.pdbx_strand_id
1 'polypeptide(L)'
;MTTSTTLSPDYLVNSSDKIIPVSDVSGFSLIENRLNFISPACRLLHTESFDTDDAARGAFKTYARIFESNLTEEAVYRSNNCIARLEYVHGISLFQNDEQAILMLINRYGGTLVSESAKPDTLDEEFQELATTLGGRAYEAMRFRWLHANCLLSSRLLPMVEKTPNGVVIKVNDKFVSFLATKDEEQKEQLFTEIRTALV
;
A
#
# COMPACT_ATOMS: atom_id res chain seq x y z
N MET A 1 -18.75 30.18 -8.54
CA MET A 1 -19.77 29.54 -7.69
C MET A 1 -19.21 28.21 -7.24
N THR A 2 -18.85 28.08 -5.97
CA THR A 2 -18.42 26.81 -5.38
C THR A 2 -19.67 26.07 -4.93
N THR A 3 -20.13 25.13 -5.75
CA THR A 3 -21.14 24.16 -5.30
C THR A 3 -20.48 23.28 -4.24
N SER A 4 -20.82 23.53 -2.98
CA SER A 4 -20.63 22.58 -1.90
C SER A 4 -21.54 21.37 -2.20
N THR A 5 -21.02 20.38 -2.92
CA THR A 5 -21.63 19.06 -2.97
C THR A 5 -21.41 18.43 -1.60
N THR A 6 -22.48 18.35 -0.82
CA THR A 6 -22.50 17.52 0.37
C THR A 6 -22.22 16.09 -0.11
N LEU A 7 -21.03 15.56 0.21
CA LEU A 7 -20.68 14.18 -0.10
C LEU A 7 -21.71 13.29 0.62
N SER A 8 -22.53 12.58 -0.16
CA SER A 8 -23.36 11.51 0.38
C SER A 8 -22.42 10.44 0.94
N PRO A 9 -22.70 9.84 2.10
CA PRO A 9 -21.80 8.86 2.71
C PRO A 9 -21.49 7.70 1.74
N ASP A 10 -22.44 7.31 0.89
CA ASP A 10 -22.26 6.20 -0.06
C ASP A 10 -21.19 6.45 -1.12
N TYR A 11 -20.81 7.73 -1.35
CA TYR A 11 -19.90 8.13 -2.42
C TYR A 11 -18.66 8.83 -1.86
N LEU A 12 -17.50 8.28 -2.21
CA LEU A 12 -16.23 8.88 -1.84
C LEU A 12 -15.91 10.09 -2.70
N VAL A 13 -16.24 10.07 -4.00
CA VAL A 13 -16.17 11.25 -4.87
C VAL A 13 -17.57 11.53 -5.39
N ASN A 14 -18.05 12.76 -5.21
CA ASN A 14 -19.38 13.19 -5.62
C ASN A 14 -19.35 14.60 -6.22
N SER A 15 -18.98 14.68 -7.49
CA SER A 15 -19.00 15.90 -8.30
C SER A 15 -19.92 15.74 -9.51
N SER A 16 -20.24 16.84 -10.19
CA SER A 16 -21.09 16.81 -11.41
C SER A 16 -20.53 15.91 -12.50
N ASP A 17 -19.21 15.74 -12.52
CA ASP A 17 -18.49 15.10 -13.62
C ASP A 17 -18.01 13.69 -13.26
N LYS A 18 -17.98 13.35 -11.96
CA LYS A 18 -17.51 12.05 -11.47
C LYS A 18 -18.20 11.65 -10.16
N ILE A 19 -18.72 10.43 -10.15
CA ILE A 19 -19.30 9.79 -8.97
C ILE A 19 -18.53 8.47 -8.74
N ILE A 20 -17.98 8.28 -7.54
CA ILE A 20 -17.25 7.07 -7.14
C ILE A 20 -17.82 6.55 -5.82
N PRO A 21 -18.48 5.39 -5.82
CA PRO A 21 -18.94 4.74 -4.59
C PRO A 21 -17.78 4.38 -3.67
N VAL A 22 -18.01 4.41 -2.35
CA VAL A 22 -17.01 3.93 -1.36
C VAL A 22 -16.65 2.46 -1.61
N SER A 23 -17.64 1.63 -1.99
CA SER A 23 -17.46 0.19 -2.28
C SER A 23 -16.43 -0.09 -3.37
N ASP A 24 -16.25 0.84 -4.30
CA ASP A 24 -15.37 0.66 -5.46
C ASP A 24 -13.92 1.00 -5.13
N VAL A 25 -13.66 1.61 -3.97
CA VAL A 25 -12.36 2.10 -3.54
C VAL A 25 -11.76 1.14 -2.52
N SER A 26 -10.58 0.61 -2.81
CA SER A 26 -9.79 -0.18 -1.86
C SER A 26 -8.82 0.69 -1.06
N GLY A 27 -8.49 1.88 -1.55
CA GLY A 27 -7.63 2.82 -0.86
C GLY A 27 -7.38 4.06 -1.70
N PHE A 28 -6.75 5.06 -1.10
CA PHE A 28 -6.32 6.26 -1.81
C PHE A 28 -5.11 6.90 -1.13
N SER A 29 -4.36 7.66 -1.90
CA SER A 29 -3.15 8.33 -1.44
C SER A 29 -3.09 9.79 -1.88
N LEU A 30 -2.49 10.60 -1.02
CA LEU A 30 -2.08 11.96 -1.28
C LEU A 30 -0.61 11.95 -1.73
N ILE A 31 -0.36 12.38 -2.96
CA ILE A 31 0.98 12.57 -3.49
C ILE A 31 1.07 14.03 -3.93
N GLU A 32 1.92 14.80 -3.26
CA GLU A 32 2.00 16.26 -3.43
C GLU A 32 0.62 16.90 -3.23
N ASN A 33 0.10 17.59 -4.25
CA ASN A 33 -1.20 18.23 -4.26
C ASN A 33 -2.29 17.38 -4.96
N ARG A 34 -2.11 16.05 -5.05
CA ARG A 34 -3.00 15.15 -5.78
C ARG A 34 -3.49 13.98 -4.94
N LEU A 35 -4.80 13.76 -4.97
CA LEU A 35 -5.45 12.59 -4.38
C LEU A 35 -5.73 11.54 -5.45
N ASN A 36 -5.22 10.33 -5.27
CA ASN A 36 -5.37 9.22 -6.20
C ASN A 36 -6.24 8.13 -5.57
N PHE A 37 -7.41 7.88 -6.16
CA PHE A 37 -8.35 6.86 -5.70
C PHE A 37 -8.12 5.55 -6.43
N ILE A 38 -7.97 4.46 -5.69
CA ILE A 38 -7.52 3.16 -6.22
C ILE A 38 -8.60 2.10 -5.99
N SER A 39 -8.92 1.35 -7.04
CA SER A 39 -9.83 0.21 -6.98
C SER A 39 -9.17 -1.03 -6.36
N PRO A 40 -9.92 -2.04 -5.90
CA PRO A 40 -9.39 -3.35 -5.48
C PRO A 40 -8.40 -4.01 -6.46
N ALA A 41 -8.55 -3.74 -7.76
CA ALA A 41 -7.65 -4.24 -8.80
C ALA A 41 -6.34 -3.43 -8.95
N CYS A 42 -6.03 -2.49 -8.05
CA CYS A 42 -4.94 -1.50 -8.18
C CYS A 42 -5.01 -0.65 -9.45
N ARG A 43 -6.22 -0.34 -9.92
CA ARG A 43 -6.45 0.62 -11.00
C ARG A 43 -6.74 1.99 -10.42
N LEU A 44 -6.14 3.02 -11.01
CA LEU A 44 -6.49 4.41 -10.74
C LEU A 44 -7.92 4.66 -11.23
N LEU A 45 -8.81 4.99 -10.31
CA LEU A 45 -10.21 5.33 -10.59
C LEU A 45 -10.36 6.80 -10.95
N HIS A 46 -9.63 7.65 -10.23
CA HIS A 46 -9.67 9.10 -10.37
C HIS A 46 -8.48 9.75 -9.67
N THR A 47 -8.07 10.90 -10.20
CA THR A 47 -7.13 11.81 -9.55
C THR A 47 -7.80 13.16 -9.38
N GLU A 48 -7.87 13.65 -8.14
CA GLU A 48 -8.27 15.01 -7.84
C GLU A 48 -7.02 15.85 -7.58
N SER A 49 -6.91 17.00 -8.24
CA SER A 49 -5.76 17.90 -8.10
C SER A 49 -6.19 19.20 -7.43
N PHE A 50 -5.38 19.68 -6.50
CA PHE A 50 -5.66 20.87 -5.71
C PHE A 50 -4.62 21.96 -5.97
N ASP A 51 -5.01 23.22 -5.83
CA ASP A 51 -4.10 24.34 -6.08
C ASP A 51 -2.97 24.44 -5.04
N THR A 52 -3.19 23.89 -3.84
CA THR A 52 -2.22 23.93 -2.74
C THR A 52 -2.16 22.61 -1.97
N ASP A 53 -1.00 22.34 -1.36
CA ASP A 53 -0.79 21.18 -0.49
C ASP A 53 -1.75 21.20 0.72
N ASP A 54 -2.03 22.37 1.28
CA ASP A 54 -2.96 22.51 2.42
C ASP A 54 -4.39 22.14 2.02
N ALA A 55 -4.84 22.56 0.84
CA ALA A 55 -6.14 22.17 0.31
C ALA A 55 -6.21 20.65 0.07
N ALA A 56 -5.15 20.07 -0.50
CA ALA A 56 -5.06 18.64 -0.73
C ALA A 56 -5.07 17.83 0.59
N ARG A 57 -4.35 18.30 1.62
CA ARG A 57 -4.38 17.69 2.97
C ARG A 57 -5.74 17.81 3.65
N GLY A 58 -6.41 18.96 3.50
CA GLY A 58 -7.77 19.16 3.99
C GLY A 58 -8.76 18.19 3.34
N ALA A 59 -8.66 18.04 2.02
CA ALA A 59 -9.46 17.09 1.26
C ALA A 59 -9.16 15.64 1.67
N PHE A 60 -7.88 15.25 1.79
CA PHE A 60 -7.48 13.92 2.26
C PHE A 60 -8.15 13.55 3.58
N LYS A 61 -8.07 14.44 4.59
CA LYS A 61 -8.70 14.21 5.90
C LYS A 61 -10.22 14.05 5.80
N THR A 62 -10.85 14.82 4.92
CA THR A 62 -12.30 14.76 4.70
C THR A 62 -12.70 13.42 4.08
N TYR A 63 -12.04 13.03 3.00
CA TYR A 63 -12.29 11.74 2.34
C TYR A 63 -11.94 10.56 3.24
N ALA A 64 -10.85 10.63 4.02
CA ALA A 64 -10.47 9.56 4.96
C ALA A 64 -11.56 9.31 5.99
N ARG A 65 -12.10 10.39 6.59
CA ARG A 65 -13.21 10.28 7.54
C ARG A 65 -14.46 9.67 6.90
N ILE A 66 -14.81 10.07 5.69
CA ILE A 66 -15.97 9.51 4.96
C ILE A 66 -15.74 8.02 4.69
N PHE A 67 -14.56 7.66 4.20
CA PHE A 67 -14.18 6.29 3.90
C PHE A 67 -14.31 5.39 5.13
N GLU A 68 -13.69 5.77 6.26
CA GLU A 68 -13.77 5.02 7.52
C GLU A 68 -15.20 4.92 8.05
N SER A 69 -15.98 6.00 7.97
CA SER A 69 -17.36 6.04 8.49
C SER A 69 -18.31 5.09 7.74
N ASN A 70 -17.97 4.73 6.50
CA ASN A 70 -18.73 3.78 5.68
C ASN A 70 -18.22 2.33 5.79
N LEU A 71 -17.12 2.11 6.50
CA LEU A 71 -16.43 0.83 6.61
C LEU A 71 -16.40 0.35 8.06
N THR A 72 -17.54 0.46 8.76
CA THR A 72 -17.64 0.21 10.21
C THR A 72 -17.32 -1.22 10.63
N GLU A 73 -17.43 -2.17 9.70
CA GLU A 73 -17.15 -3.59 9.92
C GLU A 73 -15.80 -4.04 9.33
N GLU A 74 -15.03 -3.13 8.73
CA GLU A 74 -13.80 -3.44 8.04
C GLU A 74 -12.60 -2.76 8.69
N ALA A 75 -11.50 -3.50 8.79
CA ALA A 75 -10.27 -2.90 9.25
C ALA A 75 -9.63 -2.08 8.12
N VAL A 76 -9.25 -0.86 8.46
CA VAL A 76 -8.63 0.10 7.56
C VAL A 76 -7.26 0.47 8.11
N TYR A 77 -6.26 0.44 7.25
CA TYR A 77 -4.97 1.05 7.51
C TYR A 77 -5.00 2.51 7.11
N ARG A 78 -4.46 3.38 7.97
CA ARG A 78 -4.36 4.81 7.71
C ARG A 78 -3.00 5.33 8.16
N SER A 79 -2.36 6.07 7.26
CA SER A 79 -1.16 6.85 7.51
C SER A 79 -1.42 8.35 7.31
N ASN A 80 -0.35 9.14 7.28
CA ASN A 80 -0.42 10.58 7.04
C ASN A 80 -0.92 10.92 5.63
N ASN A 81 -0.52 10.12 4.64
CA ASN A 81 -0.80 10.41 3.23
C ASN A 81 -1.53 9.27 2.52
N CYS A 82 -1.86 8.16 3.17
CA CYS A 82 -2.64 7.11 2.53
C CYS A 82 -3.60 6.39 3.46
N ILE A 83 -4.57 5.71 2.86
CA ILE A 83 -5.56 4.90 3.57
C ILE A 83 -5.95 3.72 2.68
N ALA A 84 -6.11 2.54 3.26
CA ALA A 84 -6.46 1.33 2.53
C ALA A 84 -7.25 0.33 3.39
N ARG A 85 -8.22 -0.33 2.75
CA ARG A 85 -8.96 -1.47 3.31
C ARG A 85 -8.03 -2.68 3.38
N LEU A 86 -7.83 -3.21 4.59
CA LEU A 86 -6.89 -4.31 4.81
C LEU A 86 -7.33 -5.62 4.15
N GLU A 87 -8.62 -5.81 3.88
CA GLU A 87 -9.13 -7.01 3.16
C GLU A 87 -8.55 -7.17 1.74
N TYR A 88 -8.08 -6.08 1.11
CA TYR A 88 -7.46 -6.15 -0.21
C TYR A 88 -5.93 -6.30 -0.16
N VAL A 89 -5.32 -6.16 1.02
CA VAL A 89 -3.88 -6.25 1.21
C VAL A 89 -3.47 -7.73 1.23
N HIS A 90 -2.66 -8.12 0.26
CA HIS A 90 -2.05 -9.45 0.14
C HIS A 90 -0.53 -9.40 0.34
N GLY A 91 0.01 -8.26 0.72
CA GLY A 91 1.42 -8.13 1.06
C GLY A 91 1.75 -6.74 1.56
N ILE A 92 2.83 -6.65 2.33
CA ILE A 92 3.48 -5.40 2.68
C ILE A 92 4.98 -5.52 2.43
N SER A 93 5.59 -4.43 1.97
CA SER A 93 7.03 -4.32 1.84
C SER A 93 7.47 -2.97 2.34
N LEU A 94 8.58 -2.95 3.07
CA LEU A 94 9.25 -1.73 3.51
C LEU A 94 10.61 -1.64 2.80
N PHE A 95 10.74 -0.67 1.90
CA PHE A 95 12.01 -0.30 1.31
C PHE A 95 12.60 0.85 2.12
N GLN A 96 13.89 0.77 2.46
CA GLN A 96 14.60 1.87 3.10
C GLN A 96 16.03 1.96 2.59
N ASN A 97 16.52 3.18 2.45
CA ASN A 97 17.92 3.52 2.26
C ASN A 97 18.27 4.73 3.13
N ASP A 98 19.48 5.29 2.98
CA ASP A 98 19.93 6.44 3.79
C ASP A 98 19.13 7.74 3.55
N GLU A 99 18.29 7.80 2.50
CA GLU A 99 17.56 9.01 2.10
C GLU A 99 16.05 8.90 2.34
N GLN A 100 15.47 7.70 2.22
CA GLN A 100 14.03 7.51 2.16
C GLN A 100 13.60 6.13 2.66
N ALA A 101 12.45 6.12 3.33
CA ALA A 101 11.65 4.93 3.60
C ALA A 101 10.37 4.94 2.74
N ILE A 102 9.99 3.80 2.19
CA ILE A 102 8.74 3.60 1.45
C ILE A 102 8.07 2.31 1.95
N LEU A 103 6.92 2.45 2.60
CA LEU A 103 6.05 1.35 2.98
C LEU A 103 5.01 1.16 1.87
N MET A 104 4.92 -0.05 1.33
CA MET A 104 4.02 -0.40 0.23
C MET A 104 3.01 -1.46 0.69
N LEU A 105 1.72 -1.22 0.44
CA LEU A 105 0.66 -2.23 0.56
C LEU A 105 0.38 -2.82 -0.82
N ILE A 106 0.34 -4.14 -0.91
CA ILE A 106 0.32 -4.89 -2.17
C ILE A 106 -0.99 -5.67 -2.29
N ASN A 107 -1.65 -5.66 -3.44
CA ASN A 107 -2.87 -6.45 -3.66
C ASN A 107 -2.61 -7.87 -4.17
N ARG A 108 -3.69 -8.63 -4.34
CA ARG A 108 -3.70 -10.00 -4.88
C ARG A 108 -3.07 -10.19 -6.27
N TYR A 109 -2.78 -9.09 -6.98
CA TYR A 109 -2.15 -9.11 -8.30
C TYR A 109 -0.71 -8.60 -8.27
N GLY A 110 -0.12 -8.42 -7.08
CA GLY A 110 1.22 -7.86 -6.92
C GLY A 110 1.33 -6.35 -7.12
N GLY A 111 0.20 -5.65 -7.30
CA GLY A 111 0.22 -4.20 -7.51
C GLY A 111 0.19 -3.43 -6.20
N THR A 112 0.82 -2.26 -6.19
CA THR A 112 0.74 -1.31 -5.08
C THR A 112 -0.68 -0.75 -4.95
N LEU A 113 -1.33 -0.99 -3.82
CA LEU A 113 -2.61 -0.36 -3.45
C LEU A 113 -2.36 1.09 -3.06
N VAL A 114 -1.50 1.29 -2.06
CA VAL A 114 -1.05 2.58 -1.56
C VAL A 114 0.40 2.44 -1.09
N SER A 115 1.08 3.57 -1.02
CA SER A 115 2.42 3.66 -0.43
C SER A 115 2.55 4.93 0.40
N GLU A 116 3.25 4.82 1.52
CA GLU A 116 3.66 5.94 2.36
C GLU A 116 5.18 6.14 2.20
N SER A 117 5.61 7.39 2.05
CA SER A 117 7.01 7.74 1.91
C SER A 117 7.41 8.67 3.05
N ALA A 118 8.50 8.35 3.73
CA ALA A 118 8.98 9.12 4.87
C ALA A 118 10.51 9.07 4.96
N LYS A 119 11.07 9.60 6.05
CA LYS A 119 12.50 9.50 6.33
C LYS A 119 12.86 8.06 6.72
N PRO A 120 14.14 7.65 6.58
CA PRO A 120 14.60 6.35 7.05
C PRO A 120 14.22 6.11 8.52
N ASP A 121 13.99 4.84 8.87
CA ASP A 121 13.62 4.37 10.23
C ASP A 121 12.27 4.89 10.79
N THR A 122 11.52 5.70 10.04
CA THR A 122 10.26 6.29 10.54
C THR A 122 9.02 5.43 10.31
N LEU A 123 9.13 4.39 9.46
CA LEU A 123 8.01 3.51 9.10
C LEU A 123 8.16 2.10 9.69
N ASP A 124 9.16 1.86 10.54
CA ASP A 124 9.43 0.52 11.08
C ASP A 124 8.31 0.05 12.01
N GLU A 125 7.90 0.90 12.96
CA GLU A 125 6.80 0.60 13.89
C GLU A 125 5.50 0.35 13.12
N GLU A 126 5.21 1.17 12.12
CA GLU A 126 4.02 1.07 11.28
C GLU A 126 4.03 -0.22 10.45
N PHE A 127 5.19 -0.61 9.90
CA PHE A 127 5.35 -1.88 9.23
C PHE A 127 5.14 -3.07 10.18
N GLN A 128 5.70 -3.03 11.39
CA GLN A 128 5.55 -4.11 12.38
C GLN A 128 4.11 -4.23 12.90
N GLU A 129 3.40 -3.11 13.11
CA GLU A 129 1.99 -3.10 13.50
C GLU A 129 1.11 -3.71 12.40
N LEU A 130 1.35 -3.32 11.14
CA LEU A 130 0.68 -3.92 9.99
C LEU A 130 0.99 -5.41 9.84
N ALA A 131 2.25 -5.81 9.96
CA ALA A 131 2.65 -7.21 9.88
C ALA A 131 1.96 -8.05 10.95
N THR A 132 1.89 -7.54 12.18
CA THR A 132 1.18 -8.17 13.30
C THR A 132 -0.30 -8.29 13.02
N THR A 133 -0.92 -7.22 12.51
CA THR A 133 -2.35 -7.19 12.15
C THR A 133 -2.67 -8.24 11.08
N LEU A 134 -1.87 -8.28 10.00
CA LEU A 134 -2.03 -9.23 8.91
C LEU A 134 -1.69 -10.68 9.31
N GLY A 135 -0.88 -10.88 10.35
CA GLY A 135 -0.64 -12.18 10.99
C GLY A 135 -1.79 -12.66 11.89
N GLY A 136 -2.78 -11.80 12.16
CA GLY A 136 -3.90 -12.10 13.04
C GLY A 136 -4.94 -13.05 12.44
N ARG A 137 -5.82 -13.58 13.30
CA ARG A 137 -6.86 -14.56 12.94
C ARG A 137 -7.81 -14.08 11.82
N ALA A 138 -8.08 -12.78 11.76
CA ALA A 138 -8.95 -12.19 10.72
C ALA A 138 -8.42 -12.42 9.29
N TYR A 139 -7.09 -12.56 9.14
CA TYR A 139 -6.41 -12.70 7.85
C TYR A 139 -5.74 -14.05 7.66
N GLU A 140 -5.98 -15.02 8.55
CA GLU A 140 -5.38 -16.35 8.49
C GLU A 140 -5.59 -17.03 7.13
N ALA A 141 -6.76 -16.81 6.51
CA ALA A 141 -7.08 -17.33 5.19
C ALA A 141 -6.11 -16.85 4.08
N MET A 142 -5.50 -15.67 4.24
CA MET A 142 -4.50 -15.13 3.32
C MET A 142 -3.13 -15.80 3.47
N ARG A 143 -2.86 -16.48 4.59
CA ARG A 143 -1.63 -17.25 4.83
C ARG A 143 -0.37 -16.42 4.57
N PHE A 144 -0.21 -15.33 5.29
CA PHE A 144 0.99 -14.50 5.18
C PHE A 144 2.25 -15.26 5.62
N ARG A 145 3.35 -15.03 4.90
CA ARG A 145 4.67 -15.56 5.18
C ARG A 145 5.71 -14.47 5.02
N TRP A 146 6.72 -14.52 5.88
CA TRP A 146 7.90 -13.67 5.78
C TRP A 146 8.77 -14.15 4.62
N LEU A 147 9.09 -13.25 3.70
CA LEU A 147 10.10 -13.51 2.67
C LEU A 147 11.48 -13.03 3.10
N HIS A 148 11.51 -11.91 3.83
CA HIS A 148 12.67 -11.36 4.53
C HIS A 148 12.17 -10.37 5.60
N ALA A 149 13.09 -9.77 6.37
CA ALA A 149 12.76 -8.91 7.51
C ALA A 149 11.76 -7.78 7.19
N ASN A 150 11.80 -7.23 5.97
CA ASN A 150 10.98 -6.09 5.55
C ASN A 150 9.98 -6.46 4.43
N CYS A 151 9.61 -7.74 4.30
CA CYS A 151 8.60 -8.16 3.34
C CYS A 151 7.78 -9.36 3.83
N LEU A 152 6.48 -9.12 3.96
CA LEU A 152 5.46 -10.12 4.31
C LEU A 152 4.50 -10.25 3.13
N LEU A 153 4.37 -11.44 2.54
CA LEU A 153 3.45 -11.68 1.43
C LEU A 153 2.50 -12.83 1.74
N SER A 154 1.28 -12.73 1.23
CA SER A 154 0.32 -13.84 1.19
C SER A 154 0.91 -15.00 0.38
N SER A 155 0.77 -16.22 0.89
CA SER A 155 1.17 -17.43 0.17
C SER A 155 0.35 -17.69 -1.10
N ARG A 156 -0.74 -16.93 -1.30
CA ARG A 156 -1.57 -16.97 -2.51
C ARG A 156 -0.92 -16.24 -3.69
N LEU A 157 0.08 -15.40 -3.42
CA LEU A 157 0.91 -14.79 -4.44
C LEU A 157 2.00 -15.78 -4.85
N LEU A 158 2.42 -15.68 -6.12
CA LEU A 158 3.53 -16.44 -6.70
C LEU A 158 4.66 -15.47 -7.02
N PRO A 159 5.54 -15.17 -6.06
CA PRO A 159 6.63 -14.23 -6.24
C PRO A 159 7.75 -14.85 -7.07
N MET A 160 8.40 -14.03 -7.88
CA MET A 160 9.67 -14.32 -8.52
C MET A 160 10.77 -13.53 -7.83
N VAL A 161 11.95 -14.14 -7.74
CA VAL A 161 13.12 -13.54 -7.10
C VAL A 161 14.23 -13.47 -8.15
N GLU A 162 14.84 -12.30 -8.28
CA GLU A 162 15.89 -12.04 -9.25
C GLU A 162 17.10 -11.40 -8.56
N LYS A 163 18.31 -11.88 -8.87
CA LYS A 163 19.54 -11.18 -8.50
C LYS A 163 19.82 -10.09 -9.54
N THR A 164 20.24 -8.93 -9.06
CA THR A 164 20.65 -7.78 -9.85
C THR A 164 22.06 -7.35 -9.44
N PRO A 165 22.72 -6.47 -10.21
CA PRO A 165 24.00 -5.90 -9.79
C PRO A 165 23.94 -5.19 -8.42
N ASN A 166 22.78 -4.66 -8.04
CA ASN A 166 22.61 -3.85 -6.84
C ASN A 166 21.90 -4.56 -5.68
N GLY A 167 21.55 -5.85 -5.83
CA GLY A 167 20.86 -6.60 -4.78
C GLY A 167 19.84 -7.61 -5.30
N VAL A 168 18.84 -7.93 -4.48
CA VAL A 168 17.81 -8.94 -4.78
C VAL A 168 16.44 -8.27 -4.93
N VAL A 169 15.76 -8.53 -6.05
CA VAL A 169 14.43 -7.99 -6.36
C VAL A 169 13.38 -9.09 -6.24
N ILE A 170 12.23 -8.76 -5.64
CA ILE A 170 11.04 -9.60 -5.59
C ILE A 170 9.96 -8.97 -6.47
N LYS A 171 9.33 -9.78 -7.33
CA LYS A 171 8.25 -9.38 -8.23
C LYS A 171 7.06 -10.32 -8.14
N VAL A 172 5.88 -9.85 -8.53
CA VAL A 172 4.67 -10.67 -8.75
C VAL A 172 3.99 -10.21 -10.04
N ASN A 173 3.81 -11.10 -11.02
CA ASN A 173 3.23 -10.79 -12.34
C ASN A 173 3.85 -9.52 -12.97
N ASP A 174 5.19 -9.48 -13.03
CA ASP A 174 6.02 -8.36 -13.49
C ASP A 174 5.98 -7.08 -12.65
N LYS A 175 5.18 -7.02 -11.59
CA LYS A 175 5.11 -5.86 -10.71
C LYS A 175 6.15 -5.96 -9.61
N PHE A 176 6.81 -4.83 -9.36
CA PHE A 176 7.75 -4.67 -8.27
C PHE A 176 7.05 -4.84 -6.92
N VAL A 177 7.66 -5.63 -6.02
CA VAL A 177 7.16 -5.87 -4.67
C VAL A 177 8.15 -5.42 -3.62
N SER A 178 9.42 -5.83 -3.74
CA SER A 178 10.44 -5.53 -2.74
C SER A 178 11.83 -5.54 -3.36
N PHE A 179 12.76 -4.85 -2.71
CA PHE A 179 14.17 -4.82 -3.08
C PHE A 179 15.05 -4.81 -1.84
N LEU A 180 16.06 -5.68 -1.83
CA LEU A 180 17.10 -5.70 -0.82
C LEU A 180 18.40 -5.25 -1.48
N ALA A 181 18.83 -4.03 -1.13
CA ALA A 181 20.04 -3.44 -1.66
C ALA A 181 21.28 -4.09 -1.02
N THR A 182 22.14 -4.67 -1.85
CA THR A 182 23.49 -5.08 -1.43
C THR A 182 24.40 -5.21 -2.65
N LYS A 183 25.65 -4.76 -2.49
CA LYS A 183 26.72 -4.95 -3.48
C LYS A 183 27.62 -6.13 -3.14
N ASP A 184 27.45 -6.72 -1.96
CA ASP A 184 28.19 -7.90 -1.53
C ASP A 184 27.59 -9.14 -2.21
N GLU A 185 28.39 -9.85 -3.01
CA GLU A 185 27.93 -11.03 -3.75
C GLU A 185 27.65 -12.23 -2.84
N GLU A 186 28.37 -12.39 -1.73
CA GLU A 186 28.14 -13.48 -0.77
C GLU A 186 26.82 -13.24 -0.04
N GLN A 187 26.62 -12.02 0.46
CA GLN A 187 25.34 -11.63 1.07
C GLN A 187 24.17 -11.74 0.10
N LYS A 188 24.37 -11.36 -1.17
CA LYS A 188 23.33 -11.46 -2.21
C LYS A 188 22.94 -12.90 -2.48
N GLU A 189 23.90 -13.83 -2.53
CA GLU A 189 23.62 -15.26 -2.70
C GLU A 189 22.87 -15.83 -1.49
N GLN A 190 23.26 -15.42 -0.29
CA GLN A 190 22.57 -15.80 0.95
C GLN A 190 21.11 -15.33 0.93
N LEU A 191 20.87 -14.02 0.72
CA LEU A 191 19.53 -13.45 0.68
C LEU A 191 18.66 -14.11 -0.40
N PHE A 192 19.22 -14.33 -1.59
CA PHE A 192 18.52 -15.01 -2.66
C PHE A 192 18.09 -16.43 -2.26
N THR A 193 18.96 -17.19 -1.60
CA THR A 193 18.69 -18.55 -1.14
C THR A 193 17.65 -18.58 -0.02
N GLU A 194 17.76 -17.67 0.96
CA GLU A 194 16.81 -17.53 2.06
C GLU A 194 15.41 -17.21 1.54
N ILE A 195 15.28 -16.20 0.66
CA ILE A 195 13.99 -15.82 0.07
C ILE A 195 13.43 -17.00 -0.74
N ARG A 196 14.24 -17.67 -1.57
CA ARG A 196 13.78 -18.84 -2.33
C ARG A 196 13.29 -19.97 -1.44
N THR A 197 13.94 -20.19 -0.31
CA THR A 197 13.52 -21.21 0.67
C THR A 197 12.17 -20.84 1.29
N ALA A 198 11.94 -19.56 1.60
CA ALA A 198 10.65 -19.08 2.10
C ALA A 198 9.50 -19.17 1.08
N LEU A 199 9.80 -19.40 -0.21
CA LEU A 199 8.80 -19.56 -1.26
C LEU A 199 8.35 -21.01 -1.49
N VAL A 200 9.07 -22.00 -0.94
CA VAL A 200 8.75 -23.43 -1.02
C VAL A 200 7.75 -23.81 0.06
#